data_AF-A0A7X7I632-F1
#
_entry.id   AF-A0A7X7I632-F1
#
_cell.length_a   1.000
_cell.length_b   1.000
_cell.length_c   1.000
_cell.angle_alpha   90.00
_cell.angle_beta   90.00
_cell.angle_gamma   90.00
#
_symmetry.space_group_name_H-M   'P 1'
#
loop_
_entity.id
_entity.type
_entity.pdbx_description
1 polymer ?
#
loop_
_entity_poly.entity_id
_entity_poly.type
_entity_poly.pdbx_seq_one_letter_code
_entity_poly.pdbx_strand_id
1 'polypeptide(L)'
;ADDAFQHRRMGRDADIVLVDACCPFGNGWIAPAGILRESPSVLSRASAVVVTKSDQVEPERLERLIGELSRFVPKERLFFSRISLLNWRRWNGGWKDAAGERPDSVLAFSAIGSPESFRRSLEAGGVDILKEHRFKDHYRYRMEDMAALEASLEECGASCMVCTEKDVYNLPQEWRPTRDILVPFISTVLDEEARFRECLLEALRPRMVVASNGYGEDSMGVLLARKLKERFPSASVSAFPIVGRGEHYLKEGIPIDSVPSDSPSGGVIKYRFADLWRDLRSGLLRSIARQMGAWKLLRGRIRTPLCVGDVYLLLHALFGQGQLPVLIATAKTVYLSGHWRLERFLIKRRSRMAWTRDRDTAEELRRSGVQARFDGNPIMDITCDNTIEPVSWGSENAPRILLLPGSRRRAYDDLVLLLQAVERIHAMLSEGASYLMVVAPTLDTEKLLKACERVPATEEGQWTSFGGEHAPGVRKGTCEIRFFFGPLPAVAGRAHLLVGLGGTANQVCAGMGVPVVSIEEKGKFVQKKLLGDSEVLVPPQPQALAEAAVRILSDEPLRLRMAAEGMARLGGPGALDKVVEYAASKMGWDLRVRLYETLAGFWSASDGRRP
;
A
#
# COMPACT_ATOMS: atom_id res chain seq x y z
N ALA A 1 6.26 -18.49 -14.65
CA ALA A 1 7.41 -19.40 -14.49
C ALA A 1 6.87 -20.74 -14.05
N ASP A 2 7.29 -21.82 -14.69
CA ASP A 2 6.91 -23.17 -14.29
C ASP A 2 7.65 -23.58 -13.00
N ASP A 3 7.05 -24.47 -12.19
CA ASP A 3 7.59 -24.95 -10.90
C ASP A 3 7.95 -23.86 -9.85
N ALA A 4 7.49 -22.62 -10.03
CA ALA A 4 7.90 -21.49 -9.20
C ALA A 4 7.19 -21.39 -7.85
N PHE A 5 6.12 -22.17 -7.62
CA PHE A 5 5.29 -22.09 -6.41
C PHE A 5 6.07 -22.36 -5.11
N GLN A 6 7.06 -23.25 -5.20
CA GLN A 6 7.97 -23.62 -4.11
C GLN A 6 9.12 -22.61 -3.93
N HIS A 7 9.48 -21.87 -4.98
CA HIS A 7 10.63 -20.96 -4.94
C HIS A 7 10.27 -19.61 -4.30
N ARG A 8 10.12 -19.56 -2.98
CA ARG A 8 9.63 -18.37 -2.24
C ARG A 8 10.42 -17.06 -2.43
N ARG A 9 11.68 -17.13 -2.88
CA ARG A 9 12.50 -15.93 -3.16
C ARG A 9 12.15 -15.26 -4.50
N MET A 10 11.56 -15.99 -5.44
CA MET A 10 11.09 -15.42 -6.71
C MET A 10 9.90 -14.52 -6.44
N GLY A 11 9.96 -13.28 -6.94
CA GLY A 11 8.82 -12.36 -6.89
C GLY A 11 7.75 -12.82 -7.88
N ARG A 12 6.57 -13.17 -7.36
CA ARG A 12 5.40 -13.61 -8.14
C ARG A 12 4.21 -12.70 -7.82
N ASP A 13 3.40 -12.43 -8.83
CA ASP A 13 2.23 -11.56 -8.70
C ASP A 13 0.92 -12.37 -8.56
N ALA A 14 0.89 -13.58 -9.12
CA ALA A 14 -0.15 -14.57 -8.88
C ALA A 14 0.45 -15.98 -8.92
N ASP A 15 -0.14 -16.89 -8.15
CA ASP A 15 0.25 -18.30 -8.06
C ASP A 15 -0.93 -19.17 -8.54
N ILE A 16 -0.77 -19.85 -9.67
CA ILE A 16 -1.72 -20.86 -10.17
C ILE A 16 -1.14 -22.23 -9.90
N VAL A 17 -1.83 -23.05 -9.12
CA VAL A 17 -1.37 -24.42 -8.79
C VAL A 17 -2.22 -25.43 -9.53
N LEU A 18 -1.57 -26.35 -10.22
CA LEU A 18 -2.24 -27.44 -10.93
C LEU A 18 -2.26 -28.68 -10.02
N VAL A 19 -3.44 -29.30 -9.87
CA VAL A 19 -3.64 -30.55 -9.13
C VAL A 19 -4.16 -31.60 -10.11
N ASP A 20 -3.41 -32.68 -10.31
CA ASP A 20 -3.84 -33.79 -11.17
C ASP A 20 -4.93 -34.61 -10.47
N ALA A 21 -6.16 -34.64 -11.02
CA ALA A 21 -7.27 -35.40 -10.43
C ALA A 21 -6.98 -36.90 -10.35
N CYS A 22 -6.18 -37.45 -11.27
CA CYS A 22 -5.81 -38.86 -11.30
C CYS A 22 -4.83 -39.23 -10.17
N CYS A 23 -3.98 -38.29 -9.74
CA CYS A 23 -3.00 -38.50 -8.67
C CYS A 23 -2.74 -37.20 -7.88
N PRO A 24 -3.71 -36.73 -7.07
CA PRO A 24 -3.64 -35.38 -6.50
C PRO A 24 -2.54 -35.23 -5.46
N PHE A 25 -2.43 -36.18 -4.52
CA PHE A 25 -1.48 -36.13 -3.41
C PHE A 25 -0.60 -37.37 -3.27
N GLY A 26 -0.64 -38.30 -4.24
CA GLY A 26 0.06 -39.59 -4.15
C GLY A 26 -0.33 -40.36 -2.89
N ASN A 27 0.65 -40.65 -2.04
CA ASN A 27 0.46 -41.30 -0.74
C ASN A 27 0.27 -40.31 0.44
N GLY A 28 0.16 -39.01 0.16
CA GLY A 28 -0.05 -37.96 1.17
C GLY A 28 1.20 -37.51 1.93
N TRP A 29 2.35 -38.15 1.71
CA TRP A 29 3.58 -37.86 2.44
C TRP A 29 4.54 -36.98 1.64
N ILE A 30 5.32 -36.17 2.38
CA ILE A 30 6.42 -35.37 1.84
C ILE A 30 7.65 -36.28 1.66
N ALA A 31 8.49 -35.97 0.67
CA ALA A 31 9.77 -36.66 0.47
C ALA A 31 10.61 -36.73 1.78
N PRO A 32 11.25 -37.88 2.09
CA PRO A 32 11.37 -39.09 1.24
C PRO A 32 10.22 -40.09 1.39
N ALA A 33 9.30 -39.91 2.35
CA ALA A 33 8.22 -40.85 2.62
C ALA A 33 7.11 -40.84 1.55
N GLY A 34 7.10 -39.83 0.68
CA GLY A 34 6.16 -39.71 -0.44
C GLY A 34 6.65 -38.77 -1.53
N ILE A 35 5.76 -38.47 -2.46
CA ILE A 35 6.08 -37.68 -3.67
C ILE A 35 5.86 -36.18 -3.51
N LEU A 36 5.23 -35.74 -2.41
CA LEU A 36 4.95 -34.33 -2.17
C LEU A 36 6.23 -33.59 -1.81
N ARG A 37 6.38 -32.37 -2.32
CA ARG A 37 7.49 -31.47 -1.94
C ARG A 37 7.09 -30.51 -0.81
N GLU A 38 5.80 -30.21 -0.68
CA GLU A 38 5.21 -29.40 0.40
C GLU A 38 3.87 -30.02 0.82
N SER A 39 3.40 -29.71 2.03
CA SER A 39 2.09 -30.14 2.53
C SER A 39 0.94 -29.50 1.72
N PRO A 40 -0.20 -30.19 1.53
CA PRO A 40 -1.39 -29.61 0.88
C PRO A 40 -1.90 -28.32 1.53
N SER A 41 -1.62 -28.10 2.82
CA SER A 41 -1.96 -26.85 3.52
C SER A 41 -1.38 -25.58 2.87
N VAL A 42 -0.29 -25.71 2.11
CA VAL A 42 0.37 -24.61 1.41
C VAL A 42 -0.48 -24.07 0.24
N LEU A 43 -1.46 -24.84 -0.25
CA LEU A 43 -2.41 -24.41 -1.28
C LEU A 43 -3.21 -23.17 -0.88
N SER A 44 -3.36 -22.90 0.42
CA SER A 44 -3.97 -21.66 0.94
C SER A 44 -3.31 -20.36 0.44
N ARG A 45 -2.06 -20.43 -0.04
CA ARG A 45 -1.33 -19.30 -0.65
C ARG A 45 -1.63 -19.12 -2.14
N ALA A 46 -2.18 -20.12 -2.81
CA ALA A 46 -2.43 -20.05 -4.24
C ALA A 46 -3.51 -18.99 -4.54
N SER A 47 -3.30 -18.26 -5.62
CA SER A 47 -4.30 -17.35 -6.19
C SER A 47 -5.44 -18.14 -6.83
N ALA A 48 -5.10 -19.25 -7.50
CA ALA A 48 -6.05 -20.20 -8.07
C ALA A 48 -5.49 -21.63 -7.99
N VAL A 49 -6.38 -22.60 -7.81
CA VAL A 49 -6.08 -24.03 -7.95
C VAL A 49 -6.91 -24.59 -9.08
N VAL A 50 -6.24 -25.20 -10.06
CA VAL A 50 -6.89 -25.85 -11.21
C VAL A 50 -6.73 -27.36 -11.05
N VAL A 51 -7.86 -28.05 -10.87
CA VAL A 51 -7.93 -29.50 -10.90
C VAL A 51 -7.93 -29.94 -12.36
N THR A 52 -6.79 -30.46 -12.80
CA THR A 52 -6.58 -30.93 -14.17
C THR A 52 -7.06 -32.36 -14.35
N LYS A 53 -7.48 -32.70 -15.57
CA LYS A 53 -8.01 -34.04 -15.93
C LYS A 53 -9.23 -34.42 -15.10
N SER A 54 -10.08 -33.44 -14.79
CA SER A 54 -11.31 -33.66 -14.01
C SER A 54 -12.27 -34.64 -14.67
N ASP A 55 -12.17 -34.78 -15.99
CA ASP A 55 -12.92 -35.70 -16.85
C ASP A 55 -12.39 -37.15 -16.84
N GLN A 56 -11.22 -37.41 -16.23
CA GLN A 56 -10.56 -38.72 -16.24
C GLN A 56 -10.65 -39.48 -14.93
N VAL A 57 -11.57 -39.08 -14.06
CA VAL A 57 -11.84 -39.73 -12.77
C VAL A 57 -13.35 -39.86 -12.57
N GLU A 58 -13.76 -40.89 -11.84
CA GLU A 58 -15.16 -41.07 -11.47
C GLU A 58 -15.71 -39.86 -10.69
N PRO A 59 -16.98 -39.48 -10.90
CA PRO A 59 -17.60 -38.34 -10.23
C PRO A 59 -17.45 -38.37 -8.70
N GLU A 60 -17.60 -39.52 -8.05
CA GLU A 60 -17.48 -39.65 -6.59
C GLU A 60 -16.04 -39.44 -6.10
N ARG A 61 -15.05 -39.75 -6.94
CA ARG A 61 -13.63 -39.48 -6.63
C ARG A 61 -13.34 -37.99 -6.77
N LEU A 62 -13.90 -37.34 -7.79
CA LEU A 62 -13.77 -35.90 -7.98
C LEU A 62 -14.42 -35.12 -6.84
N GLU A 63 -15.62 -35.51 -6.41
CA GLU A 63 -16.33 -34.90 -5.27
C GLU A 63 -15.53 -35.01 -3.96
N ARG A 64 -14.93 -36.18 -3.69
CA ARG A 64 -14.04 -36.36 -2.54
C ARG A 64 -12.83 -35.45 -2.60
N LEU A 65 -12.19 -35.33 -3.77
CA LEU A 65 -11.05 -34.43 -3.97
C LEU A 65 -11.45 -32.96 -3.75
N ILE A 66 -12.63 -32.54 -4.22
CA ILE A 66 -13.16 -31.20 -3.97
C ILE A 66 -13.35 -30.96 -2.48
N GLY A 67 -13.93 -31.94 -1.76
CA GLY A 67 -14.09 -31.88 -0.31
C GLY A 67 -12.76 -31.76 0.45
N GLU A 68 -11.72 -32.45 0.01
CA GLU A 68 -10.36 -32.34 0.57
C GLU A 68 -9.73 -30.97 0.30
N LEU A 69 -9.80 -30.49 -0.94
CA LEU A 69 -9.23 -29.20 -1.36
C LEU A 69 -9.94 -28.01 -0.68
N SER A 70 -11.25 -28.12 -0.46
CA SER A 70 -12.05 -27.07 0.18
C SER A 70 -11.62 -26.78 1.63
N ARG A 71 -10.86 -27.67 2.26
CA ARG A 71 -10.25 -27.44 3.59
C ARG A 71 -9.12 -26.42 3.56
N PHE A 72 -8.51 -26.21 2.40
CA PHE A 72 -7.33 -25.37 2.23
C PHE A 72 -7.57 -24.17 1.33
N VAL A 73 -8.47 -24.31 0.36
CA VAL A 73 -8.73 -23.33 -0.69
C VAL A 73 -10.23 -23.08 -0.79
N PRO A 74 -10.66 -21.82 -0.77
CA PRO A 74 -12.08 -21.50 -0.88
C PRO A 74 -12.59 -21.78 -2.31
N LYS A 75 -13.88 -22.11 -2.45
CA LYS A 75 -14.48 -22.58 -3.72
C LYS A 75 -14.29 -21.59 -4.87
N GLU A 76 -14.24 -20.29 -4.56
CA GLU A 76 -14.08 -19.22 -5.53
C GLU A 76 -12.72 -19.25 -6.24
N ARG A 77 -11.72 -19.95 -5.66
CA ARG A 77 -10.38 -20.14 -6.23
C ARG A 77 -10.15 -21.54 -6.79
N LEU A 78 -11.16 -22.40 -6.76
CA LEU A 78 -11.08 -23.76 -7.28
C LEU A 78 -11.70 -23.82 -8.68
N PHE A 79 -10.94 -24.34 -9.63
CA PHE A 79 -11.31 -24.46 -11.03
C PHE A 79 -11.02 -25.86 -11.55
N PHE A 80 -11.65 -26.22 -12.66
CA PHE A 80 -11.53 -27.54 -13.28
C PHE A 80 -11.14 -27.37 -14.73
N SER A 81 -10.27 -28.28 -15.18
CA SER A 81 -9.91 -28.34 -16.58
C SER A 81 -9.88 -29.77 -17.07
N ARG A 82 -10.35 -29.93 -18.30
CA ARG A 82 -10.40 -31.20 -19.02
C ARG A 82 -9.51 -31.20 -20.24
N ILE A 83 -9.10 -32.39 -20.66
CA ILE A 83 -8.34 -32.56 -21.90
C ILE A 83 -9.33 -32.64 -23.06
N SER A 84 -9.10 -31.84 -24.09
CA SER A 84 -9.86 -31.88 -25.33
C SER A 84 -8.93 -32.19 -26.49
N LEU A 85 -9.26 -33.24 -27.24
CA LEU A 85 -8.62 -33.56 -28.51
C LEU A 85 -9.13 -32.58 -29.57
N LEU A 86 -8.27 -31.67 -30.02
CA LEU A 86 -8.66 -30.64 -30.99
C LEU A 86 -8.66 -31.19 -32.41
N ASN A 87 -7.56 -31.81 -32.80
CA ASN A 87 -7.34 -32.30 -34.14
C ASN A 87 -6.21 -33.34 -34.15
N TRP A 88 -6.05 -34.00 -35.29
CA TRP A 88 -4.99 -34.95 -35.54
C TRP A 88 -3.97 -34.35 -36.50
N ARG A 89 -2.69 -34.69 -36.30
CA ARG A 89 -1.60 -34.31 -37.18
C ARG A 89 -0.88 -35.55 -37.68
N ARG A 90 -0.43 -35.52 -38.93
CA ARG A 90 0.35 -36.60 -39.52
C ARG A 90 1.84 -36.33 -39.34
N TRP A 91 2.58 -37.38 -38.96
CA TRP A 91 4.04 -37.35 -38.86
C TRP A 91 4.64 -38.54 -39.61
N ASN A 92 5.64 -38.28 -40.45
CA ASN A 92 6.40 -39.30 -41.18
C ASN A 92 7.84 -38.82 -41.39
N GLY A 93 8.64 -38.82 -40.31
CA GLY A 93 9.97 -38.20 -40.31
C GLY A 93 9.98 -36.67 -40.31
N GLY A 94 8.79 -36.07 -40.24
CA GLY A 94 8.52 -34.63 -40.24
C GLY A 94 7.02 -34.39 -40.16
N TRP A 95 6.63 -33.20 -39.69
CA TRP A 95 5.22 -32.79 -39.65
C TRP A 95 4.69 -32.56 -41.05
N LYS A 96 3.50 -33.08 -41.36
CA LYS A 96 2.77 -32.76 -42.59
C LYS A 96 1.72 -31.67 -42.31
N ASP A 97 1.50 -30.79 -43.29
CA ASP A 97 0.56 -29.66 -43.16
C ASP A 97 -0.91 -30.09 -43.22
N ALA A 98 -1.21 -31.27 -43.75
CA ALA A 98 -2.56 -31.81 -43.79
C ALA A 98 -3.03 -32.26 -42.39
N ALA A 99 -4.20 -31.78 -41.97
CA ALA A 99 -4.89 -32.32 -40.81
C ALA A 99 -5.13 -33.82 -41.00
N GLY A 100 -4.78 -34.60 -39.99
CA GLY A 100 -5.15 -36.00 -39.93
C GLY A 100 -6.64 -36.15 -39.70
N GLU A 101 -7.24 -37.17 -40.27
CA GLU A 101 -8.57 -37.63 -39.85
C GLU A 101 -8.41 -38.46 -38.58
N ARG A 102 -9.45 -38.47 -37.74
CA ARG A 102 -9.49 -39.32 -36.55
C ARG A 102 -9.37 -40.79 -37.00
N PRO A 103 -8.41 -41.56 -36.47
CA PRO A 103 -8.34 -42.98 -36.77
C PRO A 103 -9.45 -43.75 -36.03
N ASP A 104 -9.94 -44.82 -36.67
CA ASP A 104 -10.91 -45.72 -36.02
C ASP A 104 -10.21 -46.72 -35.10
N SER A 105 -9.14 -47.38 -35.55
CA SER A 105 -8.38 -48.36 -34.76
C SER A 105 -6.87 -48.12 -34.81
N VAL A 106 -6.19 -48.16 -33.65
CA VAL A 106 -4.78 -47.75 -33.53
C VAL A 106 -3.94 -48.69 -32.69
N LEU A 107 -2.63 -48.69 -32.98
CA LEU A 107 -1.61 -49.10 -32.03
C LEU A 107 -1.09 -47.84 -31.33
N ALA A 108 -1.31 -47.72 -30.02
CA ALA A 108 -0.86 -46.59 -29.24
C ALA A 108 0.51 -46.87 -28.60
N PHE A 109 1.41 -45.90 -28.61
CA PHE A 109 2.65 -45.97 -27.82
C PHE A 109 2.96 -44.65 -27.15
N SER A 110 3.54 -44.68 -25.95
CA SER A 110 3.93 -43.45 -25.25
C SER A 110 5.06 -43.63 -24.23
N ALA A 111 5.86 -42.59 -24.04
CA ALA A 111 6.93 -42.47 -23.06
C ALA A 111 6.72 -41.24 -22.17
N ILE A 112 5.51 -41.11 -21.63
CA ILE A 112 5.09 -40.00 -20.73
C ILE A 112 4.83 -40.51 -19.31
N GLY A 113 4.87 -39.60 -18.33
CA GLY A 113 4.63 -39.92 -16.92
C GLY A 113 3.22 -40.46 -16.58
N SER A 114 2.24 -40.38 -17.48
CA SER A 114 0.89 -40.93 -17.27
C SER A 114 0.31 -41.55 -18.55
N PRO A 115 0.75 -42.76 -18.96
CA PRO A 115 0.25 -43.44 -20.16
C PRO A 115 -1.26 -43.71 -20.11
N GLU A 116 -1.81 -44.02 -18.92
CA GLU A 116 -3.26 -44.22 -18.73
C GLU A 116 -4.08 -42.99 -19.09
N SER A 117 -3.56 -41.79 -18.82
CA SER A 117 -4.24 -40.53 -19.16
C SER A 117 -4.32 -40.34 -20.68
N PHE A 118 -3.26 -40.73 -21.39
CA PHE A 118 -3.23 -40.72 -22.85
C PHE A 118 -4.21 -41.73 -23.44
N ARG A 119 -4.20 -42.97 -22.94
CA ARG A 119 -5.15 -44.03 -23.33
C ARG A 119 -6.60 -43.56 -23.19
N ARG A 120 -6.99 -43.06 -22.01
CA ARG A 120 -8.34 -42.55 -21.76
C ARG A 120 -8.72 -41.39 -22.68
N SER A 121 -7.78 -40.52 -23.00
CA SER A 121 -8.04 -39.40 -23.91
C SER A 121 -8.38 -39.90 -25.32
N LEU A 122 -7.65 -40.91 -25.82
CA LEU A 122 -7.92 -41.54 -27.11
C LEU A 122 -9.29 -42.25 -27.14
N GLU A 123 -9.58 -43.04 -26.12
CA GLU A 123 -10.85 -43.76 -25.97
C GLU A 123 -12.04 -42.79 -25.88
N ALA A 124 -11.91 -41.70 -25.11
CA ALA A 124 -12.92 -40.63 -25.03
C ALA A 124 -13.09 -39.89 -26.37
N GLY A 125 -12.03 -39.83 -27.17
CA GLY A 125 -12.07 -39.35 -28.56
C GLY A 125 -12.71 -40.33 -29.55
N GLY A 126 -13.18 -41.50 -29.09
CA GLY A 126 -13.80 -42.53 -29.91
C GLY A 126 -12.80 -43.38 -30.70
N VAL A 127 -11.53 -43.41 -30.31
CA VAL A 127 -10.50 -44.23 -30.98
C VAL A 127 -10.40 -45.60 -30.32
N ASP A 128 -10.48 -46.67 -31.11
CA ASP A 128 -10.30 -48.04 -30.65
C ASP A 128 -8.80 -48.38 -30.55
N ILE A 129 -8.33 -48.82 -29.39
CA ILE A 129 -6.92 -49.12 -29.14
C ILE A 129 -6.72 -50.64 -29.15
N LEU A 130 -6.24 -51.17 -30.27
CA LEU A 130 -6.06 -52.62 -30.44
C LEU A 130 -4.83 -53.14 -29.70
N LYS A 131 -3.79 -52.30 -29.56
CA LYS A 131 -2.56 -52.64 -28.81
C LYS A 131 -1.93 -51.38 -28.25
N GLU A 132 -1.37 -51.47 -27.04
CA GLU A 132 -0.71 -50.36 -26.36
C GLU A 132 0.70 -50.77 -25.91
N HIS A 133 1.70 -49.96 -26.25
CA HIS A 133 3.09 -50.13 -25.81
C HIS A 133 3.50 -48.97 -24.89
N ARG A 134 3.87 -49.29 -23.65
CA ARG A 134 4.23 -48.30 -22.63
C ARG A 134 5.72 -48.30 -22.38
N PHE A 135 6.33 -47.13 -22.49
CA PHE A 135 7.74 -46.92 -22.22
C PHE A 135 7.93 -46.07 -20.96
N LYS A 136 9.15 -46.05 -20.42
CA LYS A 136 9.49 -45.21 -19.28
C LYS A 136 9.34 -43.73 -19.65
N ASP A 137 8.94 -42.87 -18.71
CA ASP A 137 8.85 -41.43 -18.95
C ASP A 137 10.18 -40.87 -19.49
N HIS A 138 10.11 -40.04 -20.54
CA HIS A 138 11.25 -39.51 -21.29
C HIS A 138 12.14 -40.56 -21.99
N TYR A 139 11.64 -41.76 -22.24
CA TYR A 139 12.39 -42.78 -22.98
C TYR A 139 12.75 -42.30 -24.40
N ARG A 140 14.02 -42.49 -24.78
CA ARG A 140 14.49 -42.27 -26.15
C ARG A 140 14.36 -43.57 -26.92
N TYR A 141 13.49 -43.57 -27.92
CA TYR A 141 13.20 -44.75 -28.73
C TYR A 141 14.44 -45.15 -29.53
N ARG A 142 14.68 -46.46 -29.65
CA ARG A 142 15.73 -47.03 -30.49
C ARG A 142 15.15 -47.56 -31.79
N MET A 143 16.03 -47.80 -32.78
CA MET A 143 15.60 -48.39 -34.06
C MET A 143 14.94 -49.75 -33.87
N GLU A 144 15.42 -50.56 -32.92
CA GLU A 144 14.84 -51.87 -32.62
C GLU A 144 13.43 -51.76 -32.02
N ASP A 145 13.20 -50.73 -31.18
CA ASP A 145 11.88 -50.46 -30.59
C ASP A 145 10.87 -50.11 -31.70
N MET A 146 11.29 -49.29 -32.67
CA MET A 146 10.43 -48.90 -33.78
C MET A 146 10.11 -50.08 -34.71
N ALA A 147 11.09 -50.93 -35.00
CA ALA A 147 10.87 -52.16 -35.76
C ALA A 147 9.88 -53.11 -35.06
N ALA A 148 9.97 -53.22 -33.73
CA ALA A 148 9.02 -54.00 -32.94
C ALA A 148 7.61 -53.40 -32.94
N LEU A 149 7.48 -52.06 -32.91
CA LEU A 149 6.20 -51.37 -33.02
C LEU A 149 5.55 -51.57 -34.40
N GLU A 150 6.32 -51.53 -35.49
CA GLU A 150 5.82 -51.81 -36.85
C GLU A 150 5.36 -53.26 -37.01
N ALA A 151 6.16 -54.24 -36.54
CA ALA A 151 5.75 -55.64 -36.53
C ALA A 151 4.48 -55.87 -35.70
N SER A 152 4.37 -55.20 -34.54
CA SER A 152 3.18 -55.25 -33.69
C SER A 152 1.97 -54.58 -34.33
N LEU A 153 2.15 -53.57 -35.18
CA LEU A 153 1.07 -52.90 -35.92
C LEU A 153 0.48 -53.85 -36.97
N GLU A 154 1.35 -54.56 -37.69
CA GLU A 154 0.93 -55.58 -38.67
C GLU A 154 0.20 -56.74 -37.99
N GLU A 155 0.71 -57.22 -36.86
CA GLU A 155 0.12 -58.33 -36.10
C GLU A 155 -1.29 -58.01 -35.57
N CYS A 156 -1.49 -56.81 -34.99
CA CYS A 156 -2.78 -56.45 -34.41
C CYS A 156 -3.81 -55.92 -35.43
N GLY A 157 -3.37 -55.65 -36.66
CA GLY A 157 -4.25 -55.17 -37.73
C GLY A 157 -4.76 -53.74 -37.54
N ALA A 158 -4.12 -52.92 -36.70
CA ALA A 158 -4.52 -51.53 -36.51
C ALA A 158 -4.26 -50.69 -37.78
N SER A 159 -5.08 -49.65 -37.97
CA SER A 159 -4.99 -48.80 -39.18
C SER A 159 -3.67 -48.00 -39.22
N CYS A 160 -3.26 -47.45 -38.07
CA CYS A 160 -2.02 -46.68 -37.93
C CYS A 160 -1.47 -46.73 -36.50
N MET A 161 -0.24 -46.20 -36.34
CA MET A 161 0.33 -45.92 -35.02
C MET A 161 -0.08 -44.53 -34.52
N VAL A 162 -0.22 -44.41 -33.20
CA VAL A 162 -0.50 -43.17 -32.50
C VAL A 162 0.45 -42.98 -31.31
N CYS A 163 1.00 -41.78 -31.14
CA CYS A 163 1.83 -41.41 -29.99
C CYS A 163 1.56 -39.98 -29.53
N THR A 164 2.12 -39.58 -28.38
CA THR A 164 1.94 -38.21 -27.89
C THR A 164 2.82 -37.22 -28.66
N GLU A 165 2.47 -35.93 -28.63
CA GLU A 165 3.33 -34.88 -29.22
C GLU A 165 4.74 -34.85 -28.62
N LYS A 166 4.90 -35.21 -27.35
CA LYS A 166 6.20 -35.27 -26.68
C LYS A 166 7.06 -36.41 -27.22
N ASP A 167 6.45 -37.55 -27.54
CA ASP A 167 7.15 -38.75 -27.99
C ASP A 167 7.77 -38.54 -29.38
N VAL A 168 7.14 -37.75 -30.24
CA VAL A 168 7.66 -37.40 -31.57
C VAL A 168 9.11 -36.87 -31.50
N TYR A 169 9.43 -36.07 -30.48
CA TYR A 169 10.77 -35.50 -30.29
C TYR A 169 11.81 -36.51 -29.81
N ASN A 170 11.37 -37.68 -29.32
CA ASN A 170 12.24 -38.75 -28.83
C ASN A 170 12.41 -39.89 -29.86
N LEU A 171 11.75 -39.81 -31.02
CA LEU A 171 11.89 -40.77 -32.11
C LEU A 171 13.30 -40.68 -32.74
N PRO A 172 13.86 -41.79 -33.25
CA PRO A 172 15.14 -41.75 -33.96
C PRO A 172 15.06 -40.86 -35.21
N GLN A 173 16.07 -40.01 -35.43
CA GLN A 173 16.05 -39.05 -36.56
C GLN A 173 16.11 -39.74 -37.92
N GLU A 174 16.82 -40.87 -38.01
CA GLU A 174 16.98 -41.64 -39.24
C GLU A 174 15.77 -42.53 -39.53
N TRP A 175 14.90 -42.77 -38.54
CA TRP A 175 13.74 -43.64 -38.71
C TRP A 175 12.64 -42.97 -39.52
N ARG A 176 12.04 -43.73 -40.44
CA ARG A 176 10.86 -43.33 -41.20
C ARG A 176 9.82 -44.43 -41.05
N PRO A 177 8.60 -44.09 -40.58
CA PRO A 177 7.56 -45.08 -40.45
C PRO A 177 7.05 -45.50 -41.83
N THR A 178 6.75 -46.79 -41.97
CA THR A 178 6.10 -47.35 -43.16
C THR A 178 4.70 -46.76 -43.42
N ARG A 179 4.01 -46.30 -42.37
CA ARG A 179 2.71 -45.60 -42.44
C ARG A 179 2.77 -44.29 -41.66
N ASP A 180 1.99 -43.29 -42.06
CA ASP A 180 1.92 -42.03 -41.31
C ASP A 180 1.48 -42.29 -39.86
N ILE A 181 2.22 -41.72 -38.90
CA ILE A 181 1.82 -41.71 -37.48
C ILE A 181 0.81 -40.60 -37.30
N LEU A 182 -0.29 -40.90 -36.62
CA LEU A 182 -1.25 -39.89 -36.21
C LEU A 182 -0.94 -39.43 -34.79
N VAL A 183 -0.73 -38.13 -34.63
CA VAL A 183 -0.41 -37.51 -33.35
C VAL A 183 -1.61 -36.66 -32.95
N PRO A 184 -2.28 -36.95 -31.82
CA PRO A 184 -3.38 -36.15 -31.33
C PRO A 184 -2.84 -34.85 -30.79
N PHE A 185 -3.41 -33.74 -31.25
CA PHE A 185 -3.14 -32.42 -30.72
C PHE A 185 -4.16 -32.11 -29.63
N ILE A 186 -3.68 -31.92 -28.40
CA ILE A 186 -4.55 -31.72 -27.24
C ILE A 186 -4.52 -30.27 -26.78
N SER A 187 -5.66 -29.82 -26.25
CA SER A 187 -5.76 -28.57 -25.51
C SER A 187 -6.40 -28.81 -24.15
N THR A 188 -6.05 -27.96 -23.20
CA THR A 188 -6.69 -27.94 -21.88
C THR A 188 -7.80 -26.91 -21.89
N VAL A 189 -9.03 -27.36 -21.67
CA VAL A 189 -10.22 -26.50 -21.62
C VAL A 189 -10.62 -26.29 -20.16
N LEU A 190 -10.76 -25.03 -19.76
CA LEU A 190 -11.29 -24.64 -18.45
C LEU A 190 -12.81 -24.56 -18.50
N ASP A 191 -13.51 -25.18 -17.55
CA ASP A 191 -14.98 -25.20 -17.56
C ASP A 191 -15.61 -23.83 -17.26
N GLU A 192 -14.96 -23.03 -16.40
CA GLU A 192 -15.42 -21.69 -15.99
C GLU A 192 -14.35 -20.62 -16.30
N GLU A 193 -13.96 -20.52 -17.57
CA GLU A 193 -12.84 -19.67 -18.00
C GLU A 193 -13.03 -18.18 -17.64
N ALA A 194 -14.24 -17.63 -17.77
CA ALA A 194 -14.53 -16.24 -17.38
C ALA A 194 -14.28 -16.00 -15.88
N ARG A 195 -14.81 -16.86 -15.01
CA ARG A 195 -14.59 -16.80 -13.55
C ARG A 195 -13.10 -16.94 -13.20
N PHE A 196 -12.38 -17.80 -13.91
CA PHE A 196 -10.95 -17.96 -13.74
C PHE A 196 -10.18 -16.68 -14.09
N ARG A 197 -10.51 -16.04 -15.21
CA ARG A 197 -9.91 -14.75 -15.63
C ARG A 197 -10.21 -13.65 -14.60
N GLU A 198 -11.44 -13.53 -14.12
CA GLU A 198 -11.81 -12.57 -13.07
C GLU A 198 -11.02 -12.80 -11.77
N CYS A 199 -10.92 -14.06 -11.32
CA CYS A 199 -10.14 -14.43 -10.14
C CYS A 199 -8.67 -14.02 -10.29
N LEU A 200 -8.10 -14.26 -11.48
CA LEU A 200 -6.71 -13.92 -11.77
C LEU A 200 -6.51 -12.39 -11.87
N LEU A 201 -7.45 -11.64 -12.46
CA LEU A 201 -7.42 -10.18 -12.47
C LEU A 201 -7.42 -9.61 -11.06
N GLU A 202 -8.29 -10.11 -10.17
CA GLU A 202 -8.36 -9.61 -8.80
C GLU A 202 -7.09 -9.94 -7.99
N ALA A 203 -6.43 -11.07 -8.30
CA ALA A 203 -5.14 -11.41 -7.74
C ALA A 203 -4.00 -10.52 -8.27
N LEU A 204 -4.03 -10.18 -9.55
CA LEU A 204 -3.03 -9.32 -10.21
C LEU A 204 -3.25 -7.82 -9.99
N ARG A 205 -4.43 -7.44 -9.47
CA ARG A 205 -4.78 -6.04 -9.23
C ARG A 205 -3.71 -5.35 -8.37
N PRO A 206 -3.09 -4.27 -8.85
CA PRO A 206 -2.08 -3.54 -8.09
C PRO A 206 -2.65 -3.06 -6.74
N ARG A 207 -2.01 -3.41 -5.61
CA ARG A 207 -2.44 -2.97 -4.27
C ARG A 207 -1.33 -2.23 -3.53
N MET A 208 -1.61 -0.99 -3.15
CA MET A 208 -0.72 -0.10 -2.42
C MET A 208 -1.28 0.18 -1.03
N VAL A 209 -0.39 0.24 -0.04
CA VAL A 209 -0.76 0.55 1.35
C VAL A 209 0.08 1.70 1.86
N VAL A 210 -0.59 2.73 2.35
CA VAL A 210 0.04 3.83 3.09
C VAL A 210 -0.19 3.62 4.59
N ALA A 211 0.89 3.44 5.34
CA ALA A 211 0.85 3.24 6.78
C ALA A 211 1.27 4.53 7.51
N SER A 212 0.66 4.81 8.65
CA SER A 212 0.97 5.99 9.50
C SER A 212 0.88 5.66 10.98
N ASN A 213 1.58 6.43 11.82
CA ASN A 213 1.70 6.16 13.27
C ASN A 213 1.30 7.33 14.19
N GLY A 214 0.56 8.31 13.68
CA GLY A 214 0.06 9.44 14.45
C GLY A 214 -0.87 10.33 13.63
N TYR A 215 -1.66 11.18 14.29
CA TYR A 215 -2.65 12.04 13.62
C TYR A 215 -2.03 13.06 12.65
N GLY A 216 -0.81 13.55 12.92
CA GLY A 216 -0.10 14.43 11.99
C GLY A 216 0.38 13.66 10.76
N GLU A 217 0.88 12.45 10.99
CA GLU A 217 1.29 11.50 9.95
C GLU A 217 0.13 11.00 9.11
N ASP A 218 -1.05 10.83 9.70
CA ASP A 218 -2.28 10.48 8.98
C ASP A 218 -2.61 11.53 7.92
N SER A 219 -2.45 12.83 8.24
CA SER A 219 -2.73 13.90 7.29
C SER A 219 -1.80 13.85 6.07
N MET A 220 -0.51 13.60 6.31
CA MET A 220 0.48 13.38 5.23
C MET A 220 0.23 12.06 4.48
N GLY A 221 -0.17 11.01 5.18
CA GLY A 221 -0.48 9.72 4.59
C GLY A 221 -1.74 9.76 3.72
N VAL A 222 -2.76 10.53 4.10
CA VAL A 222 -3.95 10.82 3.28
C VAL A 222 -3.55 11.51 1.98
N LEU A 223 -2.73 12.56 2.06
CA LEU A 223 -2.24 13.27 0.89
C LEU A 223 -1.45 12.34 -0.05
N LEU A 224 -0.57 11.50 0.51
CA LEU A 224 0.17 10.51 -0.26
C LEU A 224 -0.77 9.49 -0.92
N ALA A 225 -1.75 8.97 -0.19
CA ALA A 225 -2.72 8.01 -0.72
C ALA A 225 -3.57 8.63 -1.85
N ARG A 226 -3.95 9.91 -1.74
CA ARG A 226 -4.68 10.61 -2.80
C ARG A 226 -3.84 10.77 -4.07
N LYS A 227 -2.58 11.25 -3.94
CA LYS A 227 -1.64 11.35 -5.07
C LYS A 227 -1.38 9.99 -5.74
N LEU A 228 -1.34 8.91 -4.97
CA LEU A 228 -1.22 7.55 -5.52
C LEU A 228 -2.49 7.12 -6.28
N LYS A 229 -3.69 7.39 -5.76
CA LYS A 229 -4.95 7.12 -6.47
C LYS A 229 -5.04 7.90 -7.78
N GLU A 230 -4.67 9.19 -7.76
CA GLU A 230 -4.63 10.05 -8.94
C GLU A 230 -3.64 9.52 -9.99
N ARG A 231 -2.44 9.10 -9.57
CA ARG A 231 -1.41 8.56 -10.47
C ARG A 231 -1.75 7.15 -10.99
N PHE A 232 -2.42 6.33 -10.19
CA PHE A 232 -2.66 4.91 -10.46
C PHE A 232 -4.15 4.54 -10.27
N PRO A 233 -5.05 5.00 -11.15
CA PRO A 233 -6.50 4.85 -10.98
C PRO A 233 -6.98 3.39 -10.96
N SER A 234 -6.32 2.51 -11.70
CA SER A 234 -6.61 1.07 -11.71
C SER A 234 -6.07 0.31 -10.48
N ALA A 235 -5.20 0.95 -9.69
CA ALA A 235 -4.67 0.37 -8.46
C ALA A 235 -5.64 0.54 -7.28
N SER A 236 -5.67 -0.44 -6.38
CA SER A 236 -6.29 -0.31 -5.08
C SER A 236 -5.30 0.36 -4.12
N VAL A 237 -5.71 1.47 -3.51
CA VAL A 237 -4.92 2.20 -2.50
C VAL A 237 -5.69 2.18 -1.18
N SER A 238 -5.08 1.63 -0.15
CA SER A 238 -5.63 1.55 1.21
C SER A 238 -4.65 2.12 2.25
N ALA A 239 -5.15 2.29 3.47
CA ALA A 239 -4.41 2.86 4.59
C ALA A 239 -4.24 1.88 5.75
N PHE A 240 -3.14 2.02 6.48
CA PHE A 240 -2.84 1.26 7.69
C PHE A 240 -2.38 2.20 8.82
N PRO A 241 -3.30 2.98 9.41
CA PRO A 241 -3.00 3.75 10.61
C PRO A 241 -2.84 2.81 11.81
N ILE A 242 -1.75 2.93 12.55
CA ILE A 242 -1.52 2.15 13.78
C ILE A 242 -2.01 2.87 15.05
N VAL A 243 -2.52 4.10 14.91
CA VAL A 243 -3.09 4.90 15.99
C VAL A 243 -4.46 5.41 15.57
N GLY A 244 -5.44 5.31 16.47
CA GLY A 244 -6.81 5.74 16.22
C GLY A 244 -7.58 4.83 15.27
N ARG A 245 -8.66 5.38 14.70
CA ARG A 245 -9.56 4.69 13.76
C ARG A 245 -9.31 5.05 12.29
N GLY A 246 -8.32 5.91 12.02
CA GLY A 246 -8.04 6.41 10.68
C GLY A 246 -9.13 7.29 10.08
N GLU A 247 -9.86 8.05 10.89
CA GLU A 247 -10.97 8.91 10.42
C GLU A 247 -10.55 9.86 9.30
N HIS A 248 -9.31 10.35 9.31
CA HIS A 248 -8.75 11.18 8.24
C HIS A 248 -8.74 10.47 6.88
N TYR A 249 -8.45 9.17 6.85
CA TYR A 249 -8.47 8.37 5.62
C TYR A 249 -9.90 8.06 5.18
N LEU A 250 -10.80 7.73 6.11
CA LEU A 250 -12.19 7.40 5.79
C LEU A 250 -12.94 8.60 5.19
N LYS A 251 -12.69 9.81 5.67
CA LYS A 251 -13.30 11.04 5.14
C LYS A 251 -12.99 11.26 3.65
N GLU A 252 -11.81 10.81 3.20
CA GLU A 252 -11.37 10.89 1.80
C GLU A 252 -11.67 9.62 1.00
N GLY A 253 -12.54 8.74 1.52
CA GLY A 253 -12.90 7.48 0.85
C GLY A 253 -11.71 6.52 0.67
N ILE A 254 -10.70 6.58 1.55
CA ILE A 254 -9.57 5.65 1.55
C ILE A 254 -9.89 4.50 2.52
N PRO A 255 -9.96 3.24 2.02
CA PRO A 255 -10.26 2.08 2.85
C PRO A 255 -9.12 1.81 3.85
N ILE A 256 -9.48 1.28 5.02
CA ILE A 256 -8.55 0.98 6.11
C ILE A 256 -8.41 -0.53 6.28
N ASP A 257 -7.16 -1.01 6.25
CA ASP A 257 -6.83 -2.42 6.50
C ASP A 257 -6.42 -2.70 7.95
N SER A 258 -6.16 -1.65 8.74
CA SER A 258 -5.73 -1.79 10.14
C SER A 258 -6.91 -2.01 11.09
N VAL A 259 -6.59 -2.55 12.27
CA VAL A 259 -7.56 -2.69 13.36
C VAL A 259 -7.50 -1.43 14.23
N PRO A 260 -8.63 -0.80 14.57
CA PRO A 260 -8.69 0.35 15.46
C PRO A 260 -7.90 0.14 16.76
N SER A 261 -7.10 1.15 17.14
CA SER A 261 -6.45 1.18 18.45
C SER A 261 -6.46 2.58 19.05
N ASP A 262 -7.31 2.79 20.04
CA ASP A 262 -7.33 4.02 20.83
C ASP A 262 -6.23 3.92 21.90
N SER A 263 -5.03 4.45 21.59
CA SER A 263 -3.96 4.60 22.59
C SER A 263 -4.18 5.87 23.41
N PRO A 264 -4.17 5.85 24.75
CA PRO A 264 -4.34 7.05 25.59
C PRO A 264 -3.29 8.15 25.34
N SER A 265 -2.12 7.77 24.83
CA SER A 265 -0.96 8.63 24.58
C SER A 265 -1.00 9.37 23.22
N GLY A 266 -1.92 9.00 22.32
CA GLY A 266 -2.13 9.61 20.99
C GLY A 266 -0.96 9.41 20.02
N GLY A 267 -0.14 8.39 20.25
CA GLY A 267 1.09 8.09 19.51
C GLY A 267 1.98 7.12 20.29
N VAL A 268 2.59 6.16 19.61
CA VAL A 268 3.46 5.16 20.25
C VAL A 268 4.87 5.75 20.39
N ILE A 269 5.34 5.80 21.64
CA ILE A 269 6.65 6.31 22.13
C ILE A 269 6.71 7.83 22.37
N LYS A 270 6.06 8.28 23.44
CA LYS A 270 6.58 9.40 24.24
C LYS A 270 7.57 8.84 25.27
N TYR A 271 8.74 9.47 25.35
CA TYR A 271 9.98 9.09 26.06
C TYR A 271 9.89 8.79 27.58
N ARG A 272 9.00 7.91 28.05
CA ARG A 272 8.96 7.44 29.45
C ARG A 272 8.55 5.97 29.54
N PHE A 273 9.40 5.14 30.16
CA PHE A 273 9.11 3.74 30.49
C PHE A 273 7.79 3.56 31.27
N ALA A 274 7.39 4.56 32.06
CA ALA A 274 6.13 4.54 32.82
C ALA A 274 4.87 4.62 31.94
N ASP A 275 4.91 5.31 30.80
CA ASP A 275 3.77 5.41 29.87
C ASP A 275 3.64 4.12 29.04
N LEU A 276 4.76 3.52 28.67
CA LEU A 276 4.80 2.18 28.05
C LEU A 276 4.21 1.11 28.97
N TRP A 277 4.50 1.18 30.27
CA TRP A 277 3.94 0.24 31.27
C TRP A 277 2.43 0.44 31.46
N ARG A 278 1.94 1.69 31.40
CA ARG A 278 0.50 2.02 31.47
C ARG A 278 -0.25 1.52 30.24
N ASP A 279 0.35 1.66 29.06
CA ASP A 279 -0.19 1.16 27.79
C ASP A 279 -0.12 -0.39 27.70
N LEU A 280 0.93 -1.02 28.25
CA LEU A 280 1.03 -2.47 28.39
C LEU A 280 -0.10 -3.06 29.25
N ARG A 281 -0.44 -2.41 30.37
CA ARG A 281 -1.55 -2.82 31.25
C ARG A 281 -2.93 -2.62 30.62
N SER A 282 -3.07 -1.74 29.61
CA SER A 282 -4.35 -1.45 28.94
C SER A 282 -4.60 -2.26 27.66
N GLY A 283 -3.76 -3.27 27.36
CA GLY A 283 -3.98 -4.20 26.24
C GLY A 283 -3.19 -3.90 24.97
N LEU A 284 -2.13 -3.08 25.04
CA LEU A 284 -1.24 -2.77 23.92
C LEU A 284 -0.71 -4.03 23.21
N LEU A 285 -0.29 -5.07 23.94
CA LEU A 285 0.19 -6.33 23.34
C LEU A 285 -0.89 -7.03 22.51
N ARG A 286 -2.14 -7.05 23.00
CA ARG A 286 -3.28 -7.60 22.25
C ARG A 286 -3.61 -6.74 21.03
N SER A 287 -3.48 -5.42 21.13
CA SER A 287 -3.62 -4.51 19.99
C SER A 287 -2.55 -4.75 18.92
N ILE A 288 -1.28 -4.81 19.31
CA ILE A 288 -0.16 -5.13 18.40
C ILE A 288 -0.38 -6.50 17.77
N ALA A 289 -0.76 -7.54 18.54
CA ALA A 289 -1.02 -8.87 17.99
C ALA A 289 -2.13 -8.86 16.93
N ARG A 290 -3.22 -8.10 17.16
CA ARG A 290 -4.30 -7.90 16.17
C ARG A 290 -3.82 -7.15 14.94
N GLN A 291 -3.04 -6.08 15.11
CA GLN A 291 -2.47 -5.31 14.00
C GLN A 291 -1.49 -6.17 13.17
N MET A 292 -0.67 -6.98 13.82
CA MET A 292 0.19 -7.96 13.15
C MET A 292 -0.63 -9.03 12.42
N GLY A 293 -1.78 -9.42 12.97
CA GLY A 293 -2.78 -10.26 12.30
C GLY A 293 -3.31 -9.62 11.01
N ALA A 294 -3.68 -8.34 11.06
CA ALA A 294 -4.12 -7.59 9.88
C ALA A 294 -3.02 -7.47 8.81
N TRP A 295 -1.77 -7.19 9.20
CA TRP A 295 -0.64 -7.23 8.25
C TRP A 295 -0.44 -8.60 7.61
N LYS A 296 -0.65 -9.69 8.35
CA LYS A 296 -0.55 -11.05 7.79
C LYS A 296 -1.59 -11.28 6.67
N LEU A 297 -2.78 -10.68 6.74
CA LEU A 297 -3.79 -10.77 5.69
C LEU A 297 -3.34 -10.07 4.39
N LEU A 298 -2.47 -9.07 4.50
CA LEU A 298 -1.88 -8.35 3.36
C LEU A 298 -0.61 -9.01 2.81
N ARG A 299 -0.08 -10.04 3.48
CA ARG A 299 1.12 -10.76 3.05
C ARG A 299 0.88 -11.43 1.70
N GLY A 300 1.77 -11.16 0.74
CA GLY A 300 1.66 -11.69 -0.63
C GLY A 300 0.65 -10.96 -1.52
N ARG A 301 -0.22 -10.09 -0.97
CA ARG A 301 -1.15 -9.25 -1.73
C ARG A 301 -0.61 -7.85 -2.02
N ILE A 302 0.30 -7.38 -1.18
CA ILE A 302 0.98 -6.09 -1.34
C ILE A 302 2.48 -6.29 -1.44
N ARG A 303 3.19 -5.42 -2.15
CA ARG A 303 4.63 -5.58 -2.40
C ARG A 303 5.52 -4.66 -1.58
N THR A 304 5.14 -3.40 -1.39
CA THR A 304 5.97 -2.43 -0.65
C THR A 304 5.07 -1.46 0.09
N PRO A 305 5.02 -1.55 1.44
CA PRO A 305 4.33 -0.57 2.25
C PRO A 305 5.03 0.79 2.17
N LEU A 306 4.25 1.87 2.11
CA LEU A 306 4.73 3.25 2.19
C LEU A 306 4.44 3.76 3.60
N CYS A 307 5.48 3.91 4.42
CA CYS A 307 5.34 4.25 5.84
C CYS A 307 5.62 5.73 6.09
N VAL A 308 4.61 6.50 6.48
CA VAL A 308 4.73 7.90 6.92
C VAL A 308 4.84 7.94 8.44
N GLY A 309 6.03 8.18 8.97
CA GLY A 309 6.27 8.14 10.41
C GLY A 309 7.71 7.88 10.81
N ASP A 310 7.94 6.85 11.62
CA ASP A 310 9.23 6.57 12.22
C ASP A 310 9.72 5.12 11.99
N VAL A 311 10.85 4.79 12.63
CA VAL A 311 11.47 3.46 12.56
C VAL A 311 10.59 2.39 13.22
N TYR A 312 9.76 2.74 14.20
CA TYR A 312 8.84 1.78 14.79
C TYR A 312 7.77 1.35 13.77
N LEU A 313 7.17 2.30 13.06
CA LEU A 313 6.23 2.01 11.98
C LEU A 313 6.87 1.17 10.86
N LEU A 314 8.10 1.52 10.47
CA LEU A 314 8.89 0.76 9.50
C LEU A 314 9.02 -0.71 9.91
N LEU A 315 9.45 -0.97 11.15
CA LEU A 315 9.61 -2.32 11.67
C LEU A 315 8.27 -3.04 11.81
N HIS A 316 7.23 -2.33 12.24
CA HIS A 316 5.89 -2.88 12.39
C HIS A 316 5.35 -3.39 11.04
N ALA A 317 5.45 -2.59 9.98
CA ALA A 317 5.09 -3.01 8.63
C ALA A 317 5.96 -4.17 8.12
N LEU A 318 7.28 -4.09 8.33
CA LEU A 318 8.21 -5.15 7.90
C LEU A 318 7.93 -6.48 8.57
N PHE A 319 7.78 -6.52 9.89
CA PHE A 319 7.57 -7.78 10.62
C PHE A 319 6.16 -8.32 10.41
N GLY A 320 5.16 -7.45 10.25
CA GLY A 320 3.80 -7.85 9.93
C GLY A 320 3.71 -8.48 8.54
N GLN A 321 4.18 -7.75 7.52
CA GLN A 321 3.91 -8.07 6.13
C GLN A 321 5.06 -8.82 5.44
N GLY A 322 6.32 -8.54 5.79
CA GLY A 322 7.50 -9.27 5.31
C GLY A 322 8.27 -8.62 4.18
N GLN A 323 7.77 -7.54 3.57
CA GLN A 323 8.47 -6.79 2.52
C GLN A 323 9.17 -5.56 3.08
N LEU A 324 10.26 -5.14 2.41
CA LEU A 324 10.99 -3.93 2.78
C LEU A 324 10.17 -2.67 2.46
N PRO A 325 9.76 -1.88 3.47
CA PRO A 325 8.97 -0.67 3.26
C PRO A 325 9.82 0.51 2.75
N VAL A 326 9.15 1.50 2.18
CA VAL A 326 9.69 2.86 2.01
C VAL A 326 9.33 3.65 3.26
N LEU A 327 10.28 4.43 3.79
CA LEU A 327 10.06 5.29 4.94
C LEU A 327 10.00 6.75 4.50
N ILE A 328 8.94 7.44 4.91
CA ILE A 328 8.84 8.90 4.91
C ILE A 328 8.99 9.31 6.37
N ALA A 329 10.23 9.61 6.76
CA ALA A 329 10.63 9.91 8.12
C ALA A 329 10.26 11.34 8.52
N THR A 330 9.23 11.47 9.35
CA THR A 330 8.64 12.75 9.76
C THR A 330 9.03 13.17 11.18
N ALA A 331 9.44 12.21 12.02
CA ALA A 331 9.62 12.42 13.45
C ALA A 331 11.05 12.81 13.87
N LYS A 332 12.09 12.17 13.30
CA LYS A 332 13.50 12.37 13.73
C LYS A 332 14.23 13.40 12.89
N THR A 333 15.11 14.14 13.57
CA THR A 333 15.96 15.15 12.97
C THR A 333 17.26 15.35 13.77
N VAL A 334 18.33 15.74 13.07
CA VAL A 334 19.61 16.12 13.67
C VAL A 334 19.48 17.32 14.62
N TYR A 335 18.52 18.23 14.41
CA TYR A 335 18.30 19.39 15.27
C TYR A 335 17.86 19.03 16.71
N LEU A 336 17.38 17.80 16.94
CA LEU A 336 16.97 17.32 18.26
C LEU A 336 17.94 16.27 18.80
N SER A 337 17.95 15.14 18.10
CA SER A 337 18.80 13.99 18.35
C SER A 337 18.73 13.21 17.05
N GLY A 338 19.83 13.20 16.31
CA GLY A 338 19.95 12.42 15.09
C GLY A 338 19.64 10.94 15.30
N HIS A 339 19.62 10.18 14.22
CA HIS A 339 19.29 8.77 14.30
C HIS A 339 20.34 7.99 15.09
N TRP A 340 19.86 7.13 16.00
CA TRP A 340 20.76 6.26 16.76
C TRP A 340 21.49 5.30 15.84
N ARG A 341 22.68 4.82 16.23
CA ARG A 341 23.46 3.88 15.41
C ARG A 341 22.63 2.65 15.00
N LEU A 342 21.82 2.12 15.92
CA LEU A 342 20.91 1.01 15.65
C LEU A 342 19.82 1.37 14.64
N GLU A 343 19.18 2.54 14.76
CA GLU A 343 18.17 2.99 13.81
C GLU A 343 18.76 3.17 12.41
N ARG A 344 19.95 3.78 12.31
CA ARG A 344 20.65 3.93 11.03
C ARG A 344 20.96 2.58 10.39
N PHE A 345 21.41 1.62 11.20
CA PHE A 345 21.62 0.24 10.75
C PHE A 345 20.32 -0.43 10.28
N LEU A 346 19.23 -0.24 11.02
CA LEU A 346 17.92 -0.79 10.68
C LEU A 346 17.40 -0.17 9.38
N ILE A 347 17.36 1.15 9.24
CA ILE A 347 16.91 1.82 8.01
C ILE A 347 17.77 1.33 6.83
N LYS A 348 19.11 1.28 6.98
CA LYS A 348 20.03 0.79 5.93
C LYS A 348 19.70 -0.62 5.43
N ARG A 349 19.37 -1.54 6.34
CA ARG A 349 19.17 -2.97 6.02
C ARG A 349 17.72 -3.34 5.75
N ARG A 350 16.79 -2.54 6.26
CA ARG A 350 15.38 -2.91 6.43
C ARG A 350 14.41 -1.90 5.79
N SER A 351 14.90 -0.85 5.16
CA SER A 351 14.09 0.00 4.27
C SER A 351 14.59 -0.09 2.83
N ARG A 352 13.70 0.19 1.88
CA ARG A 352 14.05 0.30 0.46
C ARG A 352 14.60 1.68 0.12
N MET A 353 14.03 2.72 0.73
CA MET A 353 14.39 4.13 0.59
C MET A 353 13.86 4.89 1.82
N ALA A 354 14.52 5.98 2.20
CA ALA A 354 14.06 6.88 3.25
C ALA A 354 14.00 8.33 2.76
N TRP A 355 12.82 8.95 2.76
CA TRP A 355 12.70 10.40 2.72
C TRP A 355 12.78 10.95 4.12
N THR A 356 13.54 12.02 4.30
CA THR A 356 13.70 12.70 5.60
C THR A 356 13.05 14.07 5.55
N ARG A 357 12.71 14.59 6.72
CA ARG A 357 12.10 15.91 6.87
C ARG A 357 13.02 17.10 6.62
N ASP A 358 14.35 16.92 6.66
CA ASP A 358 15.33 17.97 6.48
C ASP A 358 16.62 17.45 5.83
N ARG A 359 17.38 18.37 5.23
CA ARG A 359 18.61 18.05 4.47
C ARG A 359 19.69 17.40 5.34
N ASP A 360 19.92 17.93 6.53
CA ASP A 360 21.01 17.49 7.41
C ASP A 360 20.78 16.05 7.88
N THR A 361 19.52 15.68 8.13
CA THR A 361 19.14 14.30 8.47
C THR A 361 19.31 13.36 7.29
N ALA A 362 18.98 13.79 6.06
CA ALA A 362 19.32 12.99 4.86
C ALA A 362 20.83 12.76 4.75
N GLU A 363 21.65 13.78 5.02
CA GLU A 363 23.10 13.66 4.99
C GLU A 363 23.65 12.72 6.08
N GLU A 364 23.14 12.81 7.31
CA GLU A 364 23.50 11.89 8.40
C GLU A 364 23.26 10.43 8.00
N LEU A 365 22.08 10.15 7.43
CA LEU A 365 21.69 8.81 6.98
C LEU A 365 22.56 8.35 5.80
N ARG A 366 22.81 9.22 4.81
CA ARG A 366 23.68 8.93 3.65
C ARG A 366 25.12 8.61 4.07
N ARG A 367 25.69 9.37 5.00
CA ARG A 367 27.04 9.11 5.56
C ARG A 367 27.12 7.73 6.23
N SER A 368 25.99 7.21 6.70
CA SER A 368 25.89 5.86 7.29
C SER A 368 25.61 4.75 6.24
N GLY A 369 25.49 5.13 4.96
CA GLY A 369 25.22 4.24 3.83
C GLY A 369 23.75 3.88 3.64
N VAL A 370 22.83 4.67 4.21
CA VAL A 370 21.38 4.54 3.96
C VAL A 370 21.04 5.19 2.63
N GLN A 371 20.15 4.58 1.85
CA GLN A 371 19.50 5.26 0.73
C GLN A 371 18.49 6.28 1.27
N ALA A 372 18.96 7.51 1.49
CA ALA A 372 18.14 8.60 2.04
C ALA A 372 18.07 9.82 1.12
N ARG A 373 16.95 10.53 1.13
CA ARG A 373 16.71 11.74 0.33
C ARG A 373 15.98 12.83 1.12
N PHE A 374 16.25 14.06 0.71
CA PHE A 374 15.49 15.24 1.09
C PHE A 374 15.13 15.92 -0.23
N ASP A 375 13.84 15.91 -0.56
CA ASP A 375 13.29 16.49 -1.80
C ASP A 375 12.19 17.51 -1.46
N GLY A 376 12.32 18.14 -0.28
CA GLY A 376 11.26 18.87 0.40
C GLY A 376 10.91 18.22 1.73
N ASN A 377 10.18 18.95 2.56
CA ASN A 377 9.70 18.45 3.84
C ASN A 377 8.26 17.93 3.70
N PRO A 378 8.00 16.65 4.01
CA PRO A 378 6.67 16.04 3.90
C PRO A 378 5.55 16.81 4.61
N ILE A 379 5.85 17.54 5.69
CA ILE A 379 4.87 18.38 6.39
C ILE A 379 4.45 19.57 5.53
N MET A 380 5.37 20.10 4.73
CA MET A 380 5.12 21.24 3.85
C MET A 380 4.31 20.86 2.62
N ASP A 381 4.28 19.59 2.20
CA ASP A 381 3.42 19.13 1.10
C ASP A 381 1.92 19.41 1.33
N ILE A 382 1.48 19.53 2.59
CA ILE A 382 0.11 19.93 2.95
C ILE A 382 -0.25 21.33 2.42
N THR A 383 0.76 22.17 2.14
CA THR A 383 0.57 23.54 1.62
C THR A 383 0.22 23.59 0.13
N CYS A 384 0.38 22.50 -0.63
CA CYS A 384 0.18 22.49 -2.08
C CYS A 384 -1.29 22.39 -2.53
N ASP A 385 -2.20 22.05 -1.63
CA ASP A 385 -3.61 21.73 -1.93
C ASP A 385 -4.57 22.94 -1.93
N ASN A 386 -4.04 24.15 -2.09
CA ASN A 386 -4.84 25.37 -1.91
C ASN A 386 -5.59 25.74 -3.20
N THR A 387 -6.70 25.06 -3.47
CA THR A 387 -7.72 25.49 -4.45
C THR A 387 -8.70 26.53 -3.87
N ILE A 388 -8.35 27.19 -2.77
CA ILE A 388 -9.29 28.00 -1.99
C ILE A 388 -9.20 29.47 -2.37
N GLU A 389 -10.37 30.09 -2.50
CA GLU A 389 -10.53 31.52 -2.72
C GLU A 389 -9.82 32.34 -1.63
N PRO A 390 -9.24 33.50 -2.00
CA PRO A 390 -8.54 34.35 -1.05
C PRO A 390 -9.45 34.79 0.10
N VAL A 391 -9.13 34.35 1.32
CA VAL A 391 -9.84 34.77 2.53
C VAL A 391 -9.52 36.24 2.81
N SER A 392 -10.55 37.06 2.97
CA SER A 392 -10.41 38.48 3.34
C SER A 392 -9.99 38.62 4.79
N TRP A 393 -8.86 39.28 5.00
CA TRP A 393 -8.36 39.67 6.33
C TRP A 393 -9.03 40.96 6.86
N GLY A 394 -10.02 41.51 6.14
CA GLY A 394 -10.58 42.81 6.47
C GLY A 394 -9.70 43.93 5.91
N SER A 395 -8.97 44.64 6.77
CA SER A 395 -8.13 45.78 6.36
C SER A 395 -6.81 45.30 5.74
N GLU A 396 -6.48 45.79 4.54
CA GLU A 396 -5.23 45.43 3.85
C GLU A 396 -3.99 46.10 4.45
N ASN A 397 -4.17 47.26 5.09
CA ASN A 397 -3.06 48.06 5.64
C ASN A 397 -2.73 47.71 7.10
N ALA A 398 -3.53 46.87 7.76
CA ALA A 398 -3.31 46.50 9.16
C ALA A 398 -2.39 45.27 9.29
N PRO A 399 -1.62 45.15 10.38
CA PRO A 399 -0.97 43.91 10.78
C PRO A 399 -1.96 42.74 10.79
N ARG A 400 -1.56 41.60 10.20
CA ARG A 400 -2.40 40.41 10.04
C ARG A 400 -1.87 39.34 10.98
N ILE A 401 -2.62 39.06 12.05
CA ILE A 401 -2.19 38.18 13.13
C ILE A 401 -3.03 36.91 13.10
N LEU A 402 -2.36 35.80 12.85
CA LEU A 402 -2.96 34.47 12.88
C LEU A 402 -2.96 33.93 14.31
N LEU A 403 -4.05 33.27 14.70
CA LEU A 403 -4.22 32.68 16.02
C LEU A 403 -4.46 31.17 15.89
N LEU A 404 -3.71 30.38 16.68
CA LEU A 404 -3.86 28.92 16.71
C LEU A 404 -3.98 28.41 18.15
N PRO A 405 -5.21 28.15 18.67
CA PRO A 405 -5.41 27.64 20.03
C PRO A 405 -4.94 26.17 20.19
N GLY A 406 -4.67 25.47 19.09
CA GLY A 406 -4.32 24.05 19.08
C GLY A 406 -5.47 23.20 18.55
N SER A 407 -5.31 21.87 18.58
CA SER A 407 -6.29 20.91 17.99
C SER A 407 -6.82 19.87 18.98
N ARG A 408 -6.43 19.97 20.26
CA ARG A 408 -6.77 19.00 21.31
C ARG A 408 -7.71 19.63 22.33
N ARG A 409 -8.24 18.84 23.27
CA ARG A 409 -9.11 19.36 24.35
C ARG A 409 -8.51 20.53 25.14
N ARG A 410 -7.19 20.61 25.27
CA ARG A 410 -6.51 21.75 25.91
C ARG A 410 -6.70 23.07 25.16
N ALA A 411 -7.04 23.02 23.87
CA ALA A 411 -7.26 24.22 23.05
C ALA A 411 -8.34 25.14 23.65
N TYR A 412 -9.35 24.60 24.36
CA TYR A 412 -10.35 25.42 25.04
C TYR A 412 -9.75 26.23 26.20
N ASP A 413 -8.71 25.71 26.87
CA ASP A 413 -8.01 26.44 27.94
C ASP A 413 -6.99 27.43 27.35
N ASP A 414 -6.25 26.97 26.36
CA ASP A 414 -5.25 27.75 25.61
C ASP A 414 -5.90 28.96 24.90
N LEU A 415 -7.18 28.85 24.51
CA LEU A 415 -7.96 29.96 23.96
C LEU A 415 -8.06 31.15 24.91
N VAL A 416 -8.27 30.93 26.21
CA VAL A 416 -8.40 32.01 27.20
C VAL A 416 -7.11 32.84 27.25
N LEU A 417 -5.97 32.16 27.24
CA LEU A 417 -4.65 32.81 27.20
C LEU A 417 -4.46 33.63 25.91
N LEU A 418 -4.86 33.07 24.76
CA LEU A 418 -4.76 33.75 23.47
C LEU A 418 -5.65 35.00 23.41
N LEU A 419 -6.90 34.92 23.86
CA LEU A 419 -7.82 36.07 23.86
C LEU A 419 -7.30 37.21 24.74
N GLN A 420 -6.81 36.89 25.94
CA GLN A 420 -6.18 37.90 26.82
C GLN A 420 -4.90 38.50 26.22
N ALA A 421 -4.13 37.72 25.46
CA ALA A 421 -2.96 38.24 24.76
C ALA A 421 -3.39 39.18 23.62
N VAL A 422 -4.44 38.82 22.87
CA VAL A 422 -5.00 39.64 21.79
C VAL A 422 -5.52 40.98 22.32
N GLU A 423 -6.21 41.02 23.46
CA GLU A 423 -6.63 42.28 24.11
C GLU A 423 -5.44 43.23 24.31
N ARG A 424 -4.33 42.70 24.81
CA ARG A 424 -3.12 43.47 25.07
C ARG A 424 -2.40 43.88 23.80
N ILE A 425 -2.32 43.00 22.80
CA ILE A 425 -1.77 43.34 21.47
C ILE A 425 -2.58 44.47 20.85
N HIS A 426 -3.91 44.37 20.88
CA HIS A 426 -4.82 45.36 20.31
C HIS A 426 -4.68 46.71 21.01
N ALA A 427 -4.56 46.74 22.34
CA ALA A 427 -4.32 47.95 23.10
C ALA A 427 -2.94 48.59 22.84
N MET A 428 -1.92 47.77 22.51
CA MET A 428 -0.55 48.24 22.24
C MET A 428 -0.32 48.71 20.81
N LEU A 429 -1.18 48.34 19.85
CA LEU A 429 -1.06 48.72 18.44
C LEU A 429 -1.94 49.93 18.11
N SER A 430 -1.33 51.10 17.91
CA SER A 430 -2.02 52.35 17.59
C SER A 430 -2.81 52.33 16.28
N GLU A 431 -2.39 51.51 15.31
CA GLU A 431 -3.03 51.37 13.99
C GLU A 431 -4.06 50.23 13.93
N GLY A 432 -4.27 49.52 15.05
CA GLY A 432 -5.08 48.30 15.13
C GLY A 432 -4.44 47.09 14.44
N ALA A 433 -5.11 45.95 14.48
CA ALA A 433 -4.69 44.72 13.80
C ALA A 433 -5.89 43.89 13.36
N SER A 434 -5.68 43.05 12.33
CA SER A 434 -6.65 42.09 11.84
C SER A 434 -6.33 40.70 12.38
N TYR A 435 -7.28 40.10 13.09
CA TYR A 435 -7.10 38.78 13.73
C TYR A 435 -7.93 37.71 13.05
N LEU A 436 -7.29 36.58 12.76
CA LEU A 436 -7.94 35.39 12.22
C LEU A 436 -7.53 34.17 13.03
N MET A 437 -8.51 33.39 13.47
CA MET A 437 -8.29 32.17 14.22
C MET A 437 -8.63 30.95 13.38
N VAL A 438 -7.66 30.05 13.18
CA VAL A 438 -7.94 28.77 12.49
C VAL A 438 -8.43 27.76 13.51
N VAL A 439 -9.64 27.28 13.30
CA VAL A 439 -10.29 26.31 14.17
C VAL A 439 -10.08 24.90 13.61
N ALA A 440 -9.45 24.03 14.39
CA ALA A 440 -9.23 22.65 13.98
C ALA A 440 -10.59 21.88 13.90
N PRO A 441 -10.80 21.00 12.90
CA PRO A 441 -12.05 20.24 12.76
C PRO A 441 -12.39 19.30 13.93
N THR A 442 -11.42 19.05 14.82
CA THR A 442 -11.58 18.25 16.04
C THR A 442 -12.18 19.05 17.20
N LEU A 443 -12.31 20.37 17.06
CA LEU A 443 -12.86 21.25 18.08
C LEU A 443 -14.33 21.55 17.79
N ASP A 444 -15.07 21.69 18.88
CA ASP A 444 -16.49 21.98 18.88
C ASP A 444 -16.67 23.49 19.03
N THR A 445 -17.35 24.10 18.06
CA THR A 445 -17.51 25.56 17.98
C THR A 445 -18.29 26.10 19.16
N GLU A 446 -19.32 25.41 19.65
CA GLU A 446 -20.08 25.87 20.83
C GLU A 446 -19.20 25.85 22.08
N LYS A 447 -18.37 24.82 22.24
CA LYS A 447 -17.43 24.75 23.37
C LYS A 447 -16.33 25.80 23.27
N LEU A 448 -15.90 26.17 22.05
CA LEU A 448 -14.99 27.30 21.85
C LEU A 448 -15.64 28.61 22.27
N LEU A 449 -16.88 28.88 21.84
CA LEU A 449 -17.60 30.10 22.22
C LEU A 449 -17.82 30.18 23.74
N LYS A 450 -18.22 29.08 24.40
CA LYS A 450 -18.32 29.02 25.86
C LYS A 450 -16.97 29.24 26.55
N ALA A 451 -15.87 28.80 25.94
CA ALA A 451 -14.55 29.04 26.49
C ALA A 451 -14.14 30.52 26.42
N CYS A 452 -14.61 31.27 25.43
CA CYS A 452 -14.39 32.72 25.35
C CYS A 452 -15.02 33.47 26.53
N GLU A 453 -16.19 33.01 27.01
CA GLU A 453 -16.89 33.61 28.17
C GLU A 453 -16.10 33.53 29.46
N ARG A 454 -15.13 32.60 29.56
CA ARG A 454 -14.24 32.45 30.72
C ARG A 454 -13.22 33.58 30.85
N VAL A 455 -13.02 34.38 29.81
CA VAL A 455 -12.13 35.55 29.87
C VAL A 455 -12.83 36.64 30.70
N PRO A 456 -12.18 37.22 31.73
CA PRO A 456 -12.79 38.27 32.54
C PRO A 456 -13.24 39.47 31.71
N ALA A 457 -14.39 40.04 32.07
CA ALA A 457 -14.84 41.31 31.50
C ALA A 457 -13.84 42.43 31.87
N THR A 458 -13.60 43.33 30.91
CA THR A 458 -12.82 44.55 31.12
C THR A 458 -13.72 45.77 30.88
N GLU A 459 -13.17 46.98 30.94
CA GLU A 459 -13.91 48.21 30.64
C GLU A 459 -14.52 48.21 29.21
N GLU A 460 -13.93 47.44 28.30
CA GLU A 460 -14.40 47.23 26.91
C GLU A 460 -15.52 46.18 26.79
N GLY A 461 -15.99 45.61 27.91
CA GLY A 461 -17.05 44.62 27.99
C GLY A 461 -16.56 43.17 28.10
N GLN A 462 -17.41 42.22 27.70
CA GLN A 462 -17.10 40.78 27.63
C GLN A 462 -16.98 40.35 26.16
N TRP A 463 -16.23 39.27 25.89
CA TRP A 463 -16.20 38.66 24.57
C TRP A 463 -17.59 38.16 24.18
N THR A 464 -18.10 38.60 23.04
CA THR A 464 -19.39 38.19 22.48
C THR A 464 -19.20 37.59 21.08
N SER A 465 -20.06 36.64 20.71
CA SER A 465 -20.02 36.04 19.38
C SER A 465 -20.67 36.94 18.32
N PHE A 466 -20.20 36.86 17.08
CA PHE A 466 -20.81 37.52 15.92
C PHE A 466 -20.72 36.63 14.67
N GLY A 467 -21.44 36.98 13.60
CA GLY A 467 -21.29 36.35 12.29
C GLY A 467 -22.11 35.07 12.01
N GLY A 468 -22.96 34.66 12.96
CA GLY A 468 -23.91 33.55 12.80
C GLY A 468 -23.26 32.21 12.43
N GLU A 469 -24.03 31.29 11.84
CA GLU A 469 -23.54 29.94 11.46
C GLU A 469 -22.51 29.94 10.32
N HIS A 470 -22.47 30.99 9.49
CA HIS A 470 -21.70 30.99 8.23
C HIS A 470 -20.30 31.60 8.35
N ALA A 471 -20.07 32.52 9.29
CA ALA A 471 -18.76 33.12 9.54
C ALA A 471 -18.61 33.52 11.02
N PRO A 472 -18.64 32.57 11.96
CA PRO A 472 -18.62 32.89 13.38
C PRO A 472 -17.29 33.55 13.76
N GLY A 473 -17.36 34.45 14.73
CA GLY A 473 -16.20 35.10 15.31
C GLY A 473 -16.53 35.60 16.71
N VAL A 474 -15.53 36.17 17.38
CA VAL A 474 -15.70 36.80 18.69
C VAL A 474 -15.17 38.22 18.69
N ARG A 475 -15.88 39.11 19.37
CA ARG A 475 -15.53 40.53 19.48
C ARG A 475 -15.54 41.02 20.92
N LYS A 476 -14.71 42.00 21.19
CA LYS A 476 -14.69 42.78 22.44
C LYS A 476 -14.27 44.21 22.10
N GLY A 477 -15.12 45.19 22.39
CA GLY A 477 -14.92 46.57 21.93
C GLY A 477 -14.72 46.64 20.41
N THR A 478 -13.59 47.20 19.97
CA THR A 478 -13.18 47.30 18.55
C THR A 478 -12.34 46.11 18.06
N CYS A 479 -11.99 45.18 18.96
CA CYS A 479 -11.21 44.00 18.62
C CYS A 479 -12.12 42.89 18.10
N GLU A 480 -11.97 42.53 16.82
CA GLU A 480 -12.68 41.42 16.19
C GLU A 480 -11.74 40.29 15.82
N ILE A 481 -12.11 39.05 16.17
CA ILE A 481 -11.42 37.83 15.77
C ILE A 481 -12.39 36.98 14.95
N ARG A 482 -12.08 36.76 13.67
CA ARG A 482 -12.88 35.88 12.81
C ARG A 482 -12.40 34.44 12.93
N PHE A 483 -13.32 33.47 12.92
CA PHE A 483 -12.96 32.06 12.87
C PHE A 483 -12.90 31.58 11.43
N PHE A 484 -11.91 30.73 11.16
CA PHE A 484 -11.70 30.10 9.87
C PHE A 484 -11.64 28.58 10.02
N PHE A 485 -12.53 27.88 9.31
CA PHE A 485 -12.67 26.41 9.37
C PHE A 485 -12.04 25.71 8.16
N GLY A 486 -11.33 26.46 7.30
CA GLY A 486 -10.61 25.92 6.17
C GLY A 486 -9.17 25.49 6.51
N PRO A 487 -8.41 25.03 5.50
CA PRO A 487 -7.04 24.58 5.68
C PRO A 487 -6.12 25.75 5.98
N LEU A 488 -5.28 25.56 7.00
CA LEU A 488 -4.31 26.55 7.48
C LEU A 488 -3.48 27.25 6.39
N PRO A 489 -2.96 26.55 5.36
CA PRO A 489 -2.13 27.19 4.35
C PRO A 489 -2.86 28.26 3.52
N ALA A 490 -4.20 28.20 3.41
CA ALA A 490 -4.99 29.21 2.70
C ALA A 490 -4.90 30.61 3.33
N VAL A 491 -4.59 30.69 4.63
CA VAL A 491 -4.52 31.95 5.38
C VAL A 491 -3.11 32.25 5.86
N ALA A 492 -2.31 31.23 6.16
CA ALA A 492 -0.97 31.40 6.74
C ALA A 492 -0.04 32.24 5.85
N GLY A 493 -0.02 32.02 4.54
CA GLY A 493 0.90 32.73 3.62
C GLY A 493 0.71 34.26 3.54
N ARG A 494 -0.37 34.79 4.12
CA ARG A 494 -0.65 36.24 4.18
C ARG A 494 -0.50 36.81 5.60
N ALA A 495 -0.30 35.98 6.61
CA ALA A 495 -0.13 36.46 7.97
C ALA A 495 1.22 37.14 8.16
N HIS A 496 1.25 38.25 8.90
CA HIS A 496 2.49 38.93 9.30
C HIS A 496 3.09 38.31 10.56
N LEU A 497 2.27 37.66 11.39
CA LEU A 497 2.67 37.01 12.63
C LEU A 497 1.69 35.88 12.96
N LEU A 498 2.21 34.81 13.56
CA LEU A 498 1.42 33.80 14.23
C LEU A 498 1.61 33.88 15.75
N VAL A 499 0.51 33.97 16.50
CA VAL A 499 0.48 33.64 17.93
C VAL A 499 -0.15 32.25 18.08
N GLY A 500 0.70 31.23 18.23
CA GLY A 500 0.29 29.85 18.01
C GLY A 500 0.70 28.90 19.13
N LEU A 501 -0.27 28.14 19.63
CA LEU A 501 -0.07 27.11 20.66
C LEU A 501 -0.12 25.69 20.04
N GLY A 502 -0.45 25.56 18.75
CA GLY A 502 -0.43 24.30 17.99
C GLY A 502 0.98 23.80 17.61
N GLY A 503 1.22 22.49 17.59
CA GLY A 503 2.54 21.91 17.28
C GLY A 503 2.89 21.93 15.79
N THR A 504 2.29 21.03 15.02
CA THR A 504 2.51 20.90 13.57
C THR A 504 2.07 22.15 12.80
N ALA A 505 1.00 22.79 13.24
CA ALA A 505 0.48 24.00 12.61
C ALA A 505 1.47 25.18 12.70
N ASN A 506 2.19 25.35 13.83
CA ASN A 506 3.26 26.33 13.94
C ASN A 506 4.41 26.04 12.96
N GLN A 507 4.76 24.76 12.76
CA GLN A 507 5.79 24.36 11.80
C GLN A 507 5.41 24.71 10.36
N VAL A 508 4.15 24.48 9.97
CA VAL A 508 3.64 24.87 8.65
C VAL A 508 3.72 26.38 8.46
N CYS A 509 3.27 27.16 9.44
CA CYS A 509 3.33 28.63 9.35
C CYS A 509 4.77 29.15 9.25
N ALA A 510 5.68 28.63 10.09
CA ALA A 510 7.10 28.98 10.03
C ALA A 510 7.71 28.65 8.66
N GLY A 511 7.42 27.46 8.11
CA GLY A 511 7.87 27.07 6.79
C GLY A 511 7.28 27.88 5.64
N MET A 512 6.11 28.50 5.84
CA MET A 512 5.52 29.49 4.92
C MET A 512 6.06 30.90 5.12
N GLY A 513 7.07 31.09 5.99
CA GLY A 513 7.68 32.39 6.26
C GLY A 513 6.91 33.26 7.25
N VAL A 514 6.03 32.69 8.06
CA VAL A 514 5.31 33.43 9.12
C VAL A 514 6.07 33.31 10.43
N PRO A 515 6.55 34.42 11.02
CA PRO A 515 7.17 34.42 12.33
C PRO A 515 6.20 33.91 13.41
N VAL A 516 6.71 33.13 14.36
CA VAL A 516 5.89 32.45 15.37
C VAL A 516 6.20 32.99 16.77
N VAL A 517 5.16 33.31 17.52
CA VAL A 517 5.23 33.52 18.97
C VAL A 517 4.45 32.40 19.65
N SER A 518 5.08 31.74 20.61
CA SER A 518 4.48 30.67 21.40
C SER A 518 4.93 30.73 22.85
N ILE A 519 4.41 29.83 23.68
CA ILE A 519 4.71 29.79 25.11
C ILE A 519 5.79 28.77 25.44
N GLU A 520 6.49 29.02 26.54
CA GLU A 520 7.39 28.08 27.17
C GLU A 520 6.62 26.88 27.71
N GLU A 521 6.74 25.77 26.99
CA GLU A 521 6.18 24.48 27.38
C GLU A 521 7.16 23.37 26.98
N LYS A 522 7.15 22.25 27.71
CA LYS A 522 8.00 21.09 27.43
C LYS A 522 8.01 20.67 25.95
N GLY A 523 6.83 20.65 25.30
CA GLY A 523 6.71 20.32 23.88
C GLY A 523 7.25 21.42 22.95
N LYS A 524 7.12 22.68 23.37
CA LYS A 524 7.56 23.86 22.60
C LYS A 524 9.07 24.06 22.64
N PHE A 525 9.76 23.66 23.71
CA PHE A 525 11.22 23.66 23.72
C PHE A 525 11.82 22.71 22.66
N VAL A 526 11.15 21.59 22.37
CA VAL A 526 11.55 20.69 21.28
C VAL A 526 11.27 21.39 19.94
N GLN A 527 10.11 22.01 19.79
CA GLN A 527 9.75 22.74 18.57
C GLN A 527 10.70 23.91 18.26
N LYS A 528 11.09 24.69 19.26
CA LYS A 528 12.04 25.81 19.14
C LYS A 528 13.39 25.37 18.58
N LYS A 529 13.86 24.15 18.89
CA LYS A 529 15.07 23.59 18.27
C LYS A 529 14.89 23.31 16.78
N LEU A 530 13.69 22.91 16.36
CA LEU A 530 13.33 22.68 14.96
C LEU A 530 13.19 23.99 14.20
N LEU A 531 12.57 25.00 14.81
CA LEU A 531 12.22 26.28 14.18
C LEU A 531 13.32 27.33 14.29
N GLY A 532 14.28 27.16 15.21
CA GLY A 532 15.35 28.12 15.42
C GLY A 532 14.78 29.50 15.73
N ASP A 533 15.34 30.53 15.10
CA ASP A 533 14.93 31.91 15.33
C ASP A 533 13.59 32.28 14.69
N SER A 534 12.97 31.40 13.91
CA SER A 534 11.62 31.64 13.39
C SER A 534 10.53 31.60 14.46
N GLU A 535 10.83 31.08 15.66
CA GLU A 535 9.91 31.03 16.80
C GLU A 535 10.48 31.76 18.03
N VAL A 536 9.69 32.61 18.67
CA VAL A 536 9.98 33.17 19.99
C VAL A 536 9.12 32.46 21.03
N LEU A 537 9.75 31.89 22.05
CA LEU A 537 9.07 31.36 23.22
C LEU A 537 9.08 32.40 24.34
N VAL A 538 7.94 32.55 25.00
CA VAL A 538 7.77 33.45 26.14
C VAL A 538 7.11 32.74 27.32
N PRO A 539 7.21 33.25 28.56
CA PRO A 539 6.43 32.74 29.68
C PRO A 539 4.94 32.65 29.32
N PRO A 540 4.18 31.67 29.85
CA PRO A 540 2.76 31.46 29.53
C PRO A 540 1.87 32.53 30.17
N GLN A 541 2.08 33.78 29.79
CA GLN A 541 1.44 34.98 30.32
C GLN A 541 0.94 35.84 29.15
N PRO A 542 -0.28 36.39 29.23
CA PRO A 542 -0.82 37.23 28.16
C PRO A 542 0.08 38.43 27.83
N GLN A 543 0.72 39.04 28.84
CA GLN A 543 1.64 40.18 28.65
C GLN A 543 2.81 39.81 27.75
N ALA A 544 3.47 38.70 28.07
CA ALA A 544 4.70 38.32 27.40
C ALA A 544 4.44 37.94 25.93
N LEU A 545 3.30 37.30 25.65
CA LEU A 545 2.83 37.04 24.28
C LEU A 545 2.61 38.35 23.52
N ALA A 546 1.96 39.32 24.15
CA ALA A 546 1.66 40.60 23.53
C ALA A 546 2.92 41.43 23.22
N GLU A 547 3.82 41.56 24.19
CA GLU A 547 5.09 42.28 24.02
C GLU A 547 5.95 41.67 22.91
N ALA A 548 6.06 40.33 22.87
CA ALA A 548 6.79 39.65 21.81
C ALA A 548 6.14 39.84 20.43
N ALA A 549 4.81 39.77 20.36
CA ALA A 549 4.06 39.98 19.12
C ALA A 549 4.26 41.40 18.57
N VAL A 550 4.06 42.42 19.42
CA VAL A 550 4.22 43.83 19.05
C VAL A 550 5.66 44.13 18.63
N ARG A 551 6.66 43.59 19.35
CA ARG A 551 8.06 43.74 18.97
C ARG A 551 8.34 43.20 17.57
N ILE A 552 7.85 42.00 17.24
CA ILE A 552 8.09 41.38 15.92
C ILE A 552 7.34 42.14 14.82
N LEU A 553 6.14 42.65 15.10
CA LEU A 553 5.38 43.43 14.12
C LEU A 553 6.00 44.81 13.86
N SER A 554 6.62 45.41 14.88
CA SER A 554 7.23 46.75 14.78
C SER A 554 8.65 46.73 14.23
N ASP A 555 9.36 45.60 14.32
CA ASP A 555 10.74 45.42 13.82
C ASP A 555 10.72 44.58 12.53
N GLU A 556 10.65 45.27 11.39
CA GLU A 556 10.65 44.62 10.07
C GLU A 556 11.91 43.78 9.80
N PRO A 557 13.15 44.25 10.07
CA PRO A 557 14.35 43.43 9.94
C PRO A 557 14.32 42.15 10.78
N LEU A 558 13.80 42.19 12.01
CA LEU A 558 13.58 40.99 12.81
C LEU A 558 12.57 40.06 12.14
N ARG A 559 11.42 40.59 11.72
CA ARG A 559 10.34 39.82 11.08
C ARG A 559 10.83 39.08 9.83
N LEU A 560 11.57 39.76 8.95
CA LEU A 560 12.12 39.18 7.73
C LEU A 560 13.18 38.10 8.02
N ARG A 561 14.03 38.30 9.03
CA ARG A 561 15.00 37.27 9.47
C ARG A 561 14.30 36.03 10.01
N MET A 562 13.28 36.21 10.85
CA MET A 562 12.49 35.09 11.39
C MET A 562 11.79 34.31 10.27
N ALA A 563 11.22 35.01 9.28
CA ALA A 563 10.59 34.42 8.11
C ALA A 563 11.59 33.58 7.28
N ALA A 564 12.76 34.15 6.98
CA ALA A 564 13.81 33.47 6.23
C ALA A 564 14.32 32.21 6.94
N GLU A 565 14.54 32.27 8.26
CA GLU A 565 14.97 31.13 9.06
C GLU A 565 13.95 29.99 9.03
N GLY A 566 12.65 30.32 9.14
CA GLY A 566 11.57 29.33 9.10
C GLY A 566 11.51 28.59 7.77
N MET A 567 11.57 29.33 6.65
CA MET A 567 11.62 28.75 5.30
C MET A 567 12.87 27.91 5.08
N ALA A 568 14.04 28.36 5.54
CA ALA A 568 15.30 27.64 5.38
C ALA A 568 15.32 26.31 6.15
N ARG A 569 14.83 26.30 7.40
CA ARG A 569 14.82 25.11 8.26
C ARG A 569 13.80 24.07 7.85
N LEU A 570 12.60 24.50 7.46
CA LEU A 570 11.53 23.59 7.07
C LEU A 570 11.67 23.16 5.62
N GLY A 571 12.28 23.99 4.77
CA GLY A 571 12.36 23.74 3.33
C GLY A 571 11.01 23.87 2.63
N GLY A 572 11.00 23.54 1.34
CA GLY A 572 9.80 23.57 0.51
C GLY A 572 8.99 22.27 0.52
N PRO A 573 7.80 22.26 -0.11
CA PRO A 573 7.05 21.05 -0.39
C PRO A 573 7.66 20.22 -1.54
N GLY A 574 7.04 19.09 -1.89
CA GLY A 574 7.37 18.26 -3.06
C GLY A 574 7.90 16.87 -2.72
N ALA A 575 8.07 16.56 -1.43
CA ALA A 575 8.61 15.28 -1.00
C ALA A 575 7.68 14.12 -1.40
N LEU A 576 6.36 14.30 -1.24
CA LEU A 576 5.40 13.25 -1.53
C LEU A 576 5.27 12.99 -3.03
N ASP A 577 5.40 14.02 -3.88
CA ASP A 577 5.46 13.86 -5.33
C ASP A 577 6.67 13.03 -5.75
N LYS A 578 7.84 13.26 -5.12
CA LYS A 578 9.03 12.44 -5.38
C LYS A 578 8.89 11.00 -4.88
N VAL A 579 8.14 10.76 -3.81
CA VAL A 579 7.78 9.40 -3.37
C VAL A 579 6.92 8.70 -4.43
N VAL A 580 5.93 9.39 -5.00
CA VAL A 580 5.05 8.85 -6.05
C VAL A 580 5.82 8.58 -7.35
N GLU A 581 6.69 9.50 -7.77
CA GLU A 581 7.59 9.30 -8.94
C GLU A 581 8.53 8.10 -8.73
N TYR A 582 9.07 7.93 -7.52
CA TYR A 582 9.89 6.76 -7.18
C TYR A 582 9.07 5.47 -7.21
N ALA A 583 7.83 5.51 -6.72
CA ALA A 583 6.92 4.38 -6.81
C ALA A 583 6.65 3.99 -8.27
N ALA A 584 6.30 4.95 -9.10
CA ALA A 584 6.06 4.79 -10.53
C ALA A 584 7.25 4.11 -11.23
N SER A 585 8.44 4.70 -11.08
CA SER A 585 9.63 4.32 -11.84
C SER A 585 10.47 3.20 -11.18
N LYS A 586 10.96 3.42 -9.96
CA LYS A 586 11.95 2.54 -9.30
C LYS A 586 11.32 1.35 -8.59
N MET A 587 10.06 1.45 -8.19
CA MET A 587 9.30 0.30 -7.70
C MET A 587 8.52 -0.42 -8.83
N GLY A 588 8.47 0.19 -10.01
CA GLY A 588 7.88 -0.38 -11.23
C GLY A 588 6.35 -0.39 -11.22
N TRP A 589 5.70 0.50 -10.46
CA TRP A 589 4.24 0.55 -10.40
C TRP A 589 3.60 0.99 -11.72
N ASP A 590 4.26 1.84 -12.52
CA ASP A 590 3.79 2.21 -13.87
C ASP A 590 3.69 0.97 -14.78
N LEU A 591 4.69 0.08 -14.70
CA LEU A 591 4.67 -1.15 -15.51
C LEU A 591 3.56 -2.10 -15.06
N ARG A 592 3.34 -2.21 -13.74
CA ARG A 592 2.32 -3.11 -13.16
C ARG A 592 0.91 -2.67 -13.53
N VAL A 593 0.63 -1.38 -13.37
CA VAL A 593 -0.68 -0.81 -13.70
C VAL A 593 -0.97 -0.97 -15.19
N ARG A 594 -0.01 -0.63 -16.07
CA ARG A 594 -0.17 -0.84 -17.51
C ARG A 594 -0.40 -2.30 -17.89
N LEU A 595 0.33 -3.24 -17.27
CA LEU A 595 0.16 -4.67 -17.52
C LEU A 595 -1.21 -5.15 -17.05
N TYR A 596 -1.67 -4.72 -15.87
CA TYR A 596 -3.00 -5.02 -15.37
C TYR A 596 -4.09 -4.48 -16.32
N GLU A 597 -3.98 -3.23 -16.76
CA GLU A 597 -4.94 -2.62 -17.70
C GLU A 597 -4.97 -3.32 -19.05
N THR A 598 -3.80 -3.73 -19.55
CA THR A 598 -3.68 -4.49 -20.81
C THR A 598 -4.36 -5.86 -20.69
N LEU A 599 -4.12 -6.59 -19.59
CA LEU A 599 -4.74 -7.89 -19.35
C LEU A 599 -6.25 -7.77 -19.15
N ALA A 600 -6.70 -6.78 -18.37
CA ALA A 600 -8.11 -6.50 -18.16
C ALA A 600 -8.81 -6.19 -19.49
N GLY A 601 -8.24 -5.31 -20.31
CA GLY A 601 -8.78 -4.98 -21.63
C GLY A 601 -8.81 -6.18 -22.59
N PHE A 602 -7.75 -6.98 -22.60
CA PHE A 602 -7.68 -8.19 -23.43
C PHE A 602 -8.77 -9.20 -23.05
N TRP A 603 -8.93 -9.48 -21.75
CA TRP A 603 -9.92 -10.47 -21.30
C TRP A 603 -11.35 -9.99 -21.42
N SER A 604 -11.64 -8.70 -21.19
CA SER A 604 -12.97 -8.13 -21.42
C SER A 604 -13.37 -8.12 -22.91
N ALA A 605 -12.41 -7.98 -23.84
CA ALA A 605 -12.71 -8.02 -25.27
C ALA A 605 -12.97 -9.45 -25.79
N SER A 606 -12.31 -10.45 -25.20
CA SER A 606 -12.43 -11.85 -25.60
C SER A 606 -13.75 -12.54 -25.21
N ASP A 607 -14.58 -11.91 -24.36
CA ASP A 607 -15.95 -12.37 -24.11
C ASP A 607 -16.91 -12.06 -25.29
N GLY A 608 -16.46 -11.28 -26.29
CA GLY A 608 -17.25 -10.92 -27.48
C GLY A 608 -16.76 -11.49 -28.81
N ARG A 609 -15.57 -12.08 -28.89
CA ARG A 609 -15.01 -12.66 -30.12
C ARG A 609 -14.08 -13.83 -29.81
N ARG A 610 -14.51 -15.05 -30.15
CA ARG A 610 -13.59 -16.12 -30.55
C ARG A 610 -13.40 -16.01 -32.07
N PRO A 611 -12.18 -16.00 -32.62
CA PRO A 611 -11.97 -16.50 -33.98
C PRO A 611 -12.25 -18.00 -34.04
#